data_AF-A0A924L0F3-F1
#
_entry.id   AF-A0A924L0F3-F1
#
_cell.length_a   1.000
_cell.length_b   1.000
_cell.length_c   1.000
_cell.angle_alpha   90.00
_cell.angle_beta   90.00
_cell.angle_gamma   90.00
#
_symmetry.space_group_name_H-M   'P 1'
#
loop_
_entity.id
_entity.type
_entity.pdbx_description
1 polymer ?
#
loop_
_entity_poly.entity_id
_entity_poly.type
_entity_poly.pdbx_seq_one_letter_code
_entity_poly.pdbx_strand_id
1 'polypeptide(L)'
;MGRKKWTPNIEITEELLKFREKRKWQLALRRYVLEKKPAYTYAPYFGLDVEGFRQWIALQFTPELNWSNFATAWQLDHIVPVTYFDFSEEADLLLCWNFINIRVDSLELNKVRGNKMNELAIKPYFQDLYNKTGYNFCQKMLEKLAIIENSNFEINPAIEKFIIQNKEHLEIVATLNSEEFARFNQGVSVKNLLLEREILKKFGN
;
A
#
# COMPACT_ATOMS: atom_id res chain seq x y z
N MET A 1 23.95 27.98 -40.31
CA MET A 1 23.81 26.56 -39.91
C MET A 1 23.19 26.50 -38.51
N GLY A 2 21.93 26.06 -38.39
CA GLY A 2 21.25 25.98 -37.09
C GLY A 2 21.83 24.84 -36.24
N ARG A 3 22.21 25.15 -34.99
CA ARG A 3 22.63 24.14 -34.01
C ARG A 3 21.52 23.09 -33.86
N LYS A 4 21.77 21.85 -34.28
CA LYS A 4 20.91 20.72 -33.96
C LYS A 4 20.88 20.59 -32.43
N LYS A 5 19.71 20.85 -31.82
CA LYS A 5 19.49 20.60 -30.39
C LYS A 5 19.69 19.10 -30.16
N TRP A 6 20.74 18.75 -29.43
CA TRP A 6 20.96 17.39 -28.98
C TRP A 6 19.75 16.96 -28.15
N THR A 7 19.06 15.93 -28.62
CA THR A 7 17.98 15.27 -27.88
C THR A 7 18.58 13.96 -27.40
N PRO A 8 18.65 13.72 -26.07
CA PRO A 8 19.11 12.43 -25.57
C PRO A 8 18.23 11.33 -26.16
N ASN A 9 18.87 10.25 -26.63
CA ASN A 9 18.16 9.07 -27.06
C ASN A 9 17.66 8.36 -25.79
N ILE A 10 16.47 8.75 -25.33
CA ILE A 10 15.87 8.17 -24.12
C ILE A 10 15.34 6.80 -24.52
N GLU A 11 15.97 5.76 -24.00
CA GLU A 11 15.49 4.39 -24.14
C GLU A 11 14.06 4.29 -23.60
N ILE A 12 13.13 3.83 -24.43
CA ILE A 12 11.72 3.72 -24.07
C ILE A 12 11.54 2.40 -23.33
N THR A 13 11.63 2.46 -22.00
CA THR A 13 11.34 1.31 -21.13
C THR A 13 9.86 1.22 -20.81
N GLU A 14 9.39 0.03 -20.45
CA GLU A 14 8.00 -0.20 -20.03
C GLU A 14 7.65 0.62 -18.77
N GLU A 15 8.58 0.72 -17.83
CA GLU A 15 8.44 1.56 -16.63
C GLU A 15 8.23 3.03 -16.97
N LEU A 16 8.98 3.54 -17.96
CA LEU A 16 8.84 4.92 -18.42
C LEU A 16 7.48 5.16 -19.08
N LEU A 17 6.96 4.18 -19.81
CA LEU A 17 5.61 4.23 -20.39
C LEU A 17 4.54 4.28 -19.30
N LYS A 18 4.61 3.37 -18.31
CA LYS A 18 3.70 3.36 -17.14
C LYS A 18 3.74 4.67 -16.37
N PHE A 19 4.93 5.20 -16.13
CA PHE A 19 5.10 6.50 -15.45
C PHE A 19 4.44 7.65 -16.23
N ARG A 20 4.66 7.71 -17.55
CA ARG A 20 4.07 8.74 -18.43
C ARG A 20 2.55 8.63 -18.45
N GLU A 21 2.03 7.41 -18.50
CA GLU A 21 0.60 7.15 -18.50
C GLU A 21 -0.06 7.59 -17.19
N LYS A 22 0.47 7.15 -16.04
CA LYS A 22 0.06 7.64 -14.72
C LYS A 22 0.01 9.16 -14.67
N ARG A 23 1.04 9.84 -15.17
CA ARG A 23 1.11 11.30 -15.17
C ARG A 23 0.01 11.96 -16.04
N LYS A 24 -0.37 11.34 -17.16
CA LYS A 24 -1.48 11.82 -18.00
C LYS A 24 -2.80 11.79 -17.22
N TRP A 25 -3.10 10.68 -16.57
CA TRP A 25 -4.30 10.52 -15.75
C TRP A 25 -4.34 11.51 -14.58
N GLN A 26 -3.24 11.66 -13.84
CA GLN A 26 -3.15 12.65 -12.75
C GLN A 26 -3.41 14.07 -13.22
N LEU A 27 -2.84 14.44 -14.39
CA LEU A 27 -3.05 15.78 -14.96
C LEU A 27 -4.49 15.97 -15.41
N ALA A 28 -5.10 14.95 -16.01
CA ALA A 28 -6.50 14.99 -16.43
C ALA A 28 -7.44 15.16 -15.23
N LEU A 29 -7.27 14.35 -14.19
CA LEU A 29 -8.03 14.45 -12.94
C LEU A 29 -7.88 15.83 -12.31
N ARG A 30 -6.65 16.33 -12.18
CA ARG A 30 -6.38 17.66 -11.62
C ARG A 30 -7.11 18.76 -12.40
N ARG A 31 -7.03 18.77 -13.72
CA ARG A 31 -7.71 19.77 -14.56
C ARG A 31 -9.22 19.65 -14.48
N TYR A 32 -9.73 18.43 -14.44
CA TYR A 32 -11.15 18.17 -14.29
C TYR A 32 -11.68 18.72 -12.97
N VAL A 33 -11.05 18.36 -11.84
CA VAL A 33 -11.55 18.74 -10.50
C VAL A 33 -11.25 20.21 -10.17
N LEU A 34 -10.02 20.69 -10.43
CA LEU A 34 -9.61 22.03 -9.99
C LEU A 34 -10.03 23.14 -10.97
N GLU A 35 -9.85 22.88 -12.27
CA GLU A 35 -10.08 23.89 -13.32
C GLU A 35 -11.46 23.74 -13.98
N LYS A 36 -12.24 22.70 -13.61
CA LYS A 36 -13.53 22.34 -14.23
C LYS A 36 -13.45 22.18 -15.75
N LYS A 37 -12.27 21.78 -16.25
CA LYS A 37 -12.08 21.55 -17.69
C LYS A 37 -12.63 20.19 -18.09
N PRO A 38 -13.33 20.09 -19.23
CA PRO A 38 -13.85 18.81 -19.69
C PRO A 38 -12.68 17.87 -20.02
N ALA A 39 -12.84 16.59 -19.65
CA ALA A 39 -11.86 15.55 -19.89
C ALA A 39 -12.58 14.28 -20.38
N TYR A 40 -13.20 14.34 -21.56
CA TYR A 40 -14.11 13.31 -22.07
C TYR A 40 -13.56 11.88 -22.02
N THR A 41 -12.26 11.71 -22.28
CA THR A 41 -11.59 10.40 -22.25
C THR A 41 -11.40 9.85 -20.84
N TYR A 42 -11.27 10.71 -19.82
CA TYR A 42 -10.88 10.31 -18.46
C TYR A 42 -12.02 10.44 -17.44
N ALA A 43 -12.90 11.43 -17.62
CA ALA A 43 -14.02 11.71 -16.72
C ALA A 43 -14.95 10.51 -16.47
N PRO A 44 -15.24 9.62 -17.45
CA PRO A 44 -16.07 8.43 -17.20
C PRO A 44 -15.53 7.51 -16.10
N TYR A 45 -14.22 7.55 -15.83
CA TYR A 45 -13.57 6.69 -14.83
C TYR A 45 -13.64 7.23 -13.41
N PHE A 46 -13.97 8.52 -13.25
CA PHE A 46 -13.94 9.18 -11.95
C PHE A 46 -15.14 8.85 -11.07
N GLY A 47 -16.22 8.28 -11.63
CA GLY A 47 -17.39 7.81 -10.90
C GLY A 47 -18.30 8.92 -10.34
N LEU A 48 -17.97 10.19 -10.56
CA LEU A 48 -18.78 11.36 -10.24
C LEU A 48 -18.67 12.41 -11.34
N ASP A 49 -19.69 13.25 -11.44
CA ASP A 49 -19.58 14.51 -12.17
C ASP A 49 -18.63 15.48 -11.45
N VAL A 50 -18.27 16.57 -12.13
CA VAL A 50 -17.24 17.49 -11.61
C VAL A 50 -17.66 18.15 -10.28
N GLU A 51 -18.94 18.47 -10.11
CA GLU A 51 -19.43 19.09 -8.88
C GLU A 51 -19.50 18.07 -7.74
N GLY A 52 -20.00 16.86 -7.99
CA GLY A 52 -19.99 15.77 -7.01
C GLY A 52 -18.57 15.42 -6.56
N PHE A 53 -17.61 15.36 -7.49
CA PHE A 53 -16.21 15.10 -7.15
C PHE A 53 -15.62 16.23 -6.28
N ARG A 54 -15.93 17.48 -6.59
CA ARG A 54 -15.49 18.61 -5.75
C ARG A 54 -16.13 18.56 -4.37
N GLN A 55 -17.41 18.21 -4.26
CA GLN A 55 -18.05 18.00 -2.96
C GLN A 55 -17.34 16.89 -2.17
N TRP A 56 -17.06 15.75 -2.80
CA TRP A 56 -16.32 14.65 -2.20
C TRP A 56 -14.96 15.05 -1.64
N ILE A 57 -14.20 15.87 -2.36
CA ILE A 57 -12.91 16.41 -1.91
C ILE A 57 -13.09 17.40 -0.76
N ALA A 58 -14.08 18.29 -0.84
CA ALA A 58 -14.33 19.29 0.19
C ALA A 58 -14.74 18.67 1.54
N LEU A 59 -15.41 17.50 1.53
CA LEU A 59 -15.73 16.74 2.75
C LEU A 59 -14.49 16.30 3.55
N GLN A 60 -13.32 16.28 2.92
CA GLN A 60 -12.06 15.80 3.51
C GLN A 60 -11.15 16.95 3.95
N PHE A 61 -11.54 18.21 3.76
CA PHE A 61 -10.74 19.34 4.21
C PHE A 61 -10.79 19.51 5.73
N THR A 62 -9.62 19.77 6.31
CA THR A 62 -9.51 20.34 7.66
C THR A 62 -9.67 21.85 7.58
N PRO A 63 -9.85 22.58 8.70
CA PRO A 63 -9.98 24.04 8.70
C PRO A 63 -8.85 24.79 7.97
N GLU A 64 -7.66 24.19 7.89
CA GLU A 64 -6.47 24.75 7.25
C GLU A 64 -6.40 24.47 5.74
N LEU A 65 -7.21 23.54 5.23
CA LEU A 65 -7.20 23.12 3.83
C LEU A 65 -8.36 23.74 3.05
N ASN A 66 -8.07 24.23 1.85
CA ASN A 66 -9.08 24.79 0.97
C ASN A 66 -8.62 24.76 -0.49
N TRP A 67 -9.50 25.13 -1.43
CA TRP A 67 -9.18 25.05 -2.85
C TRP A 67 -8.02 25.96 -3.31
N SER A 68 -7.73 27.06 -2.61
CA SER A 68 -6.69 28.01 -3.04
C SER A 68 -5.28 27.58 -2.63
N ASN A 69 -5.15 26.68 -1.65
CA ASN A 69 -3.87 26.14 -1.18
C ASN A 69 -3.56 24.72 -1.70
N PHE A 70 -4.16 24.34 -2.83
CA PHE A 70 -3.77 23.14 -3.56
C PHE A 70 -2.29 23.20 -4.01
N ALA A 71 -1.59 22.08 -3.92
CA ALA A 71 -0.15 21.90 -4.17
C ALA A 71 0.79 22.67 -3.23
N THR A 72 0.27 23.46 -2.28
CA THR A 72 1.06 24.09 -1.21
C THR A 72 0.79 23.44 0.13
N ALA A 73 -0.48 23.24 0.50
CA ALA A 73 -0.90 22.60 1.75
C ALA A 73 -1.40 21.16 1.56
N TRP A 74 -2.01 20.85 0.41
CA TRP A 74 -2.53 19.51 0.11
C TRP A 74 -2.45 19.15 -1.37
N GLN A 75 -2.60 17.85 -1.67
CA GLN A 75 -2.68 17.31 -3.02
C GLN A 75 -3.73 16.19 -3.11
N LEU A 76 -4.00 15.73 -4.33
CA LEU A 76 -4.81 14.52 -4.56
C LEU A 76 -3.91 13.28 -4.47
N ASP A 77 -4.34 12.29 -3.71
CA ASP A 77 -3.65 11.02 -3.56
C ASP A 77 -4.60 9.84 -3.71
N HIS A 78 -4.05 8.66 -3.97
CA HIS A 78 -4.82 7.43 -4.01
C HIS A 78 -4.81 6.72 -2.66
N ILE A 79 -5.95 6.17 -2.24
CA ILE A 79 -6.02 5.35 -1.03
C ILE A 79 -5.31 4.02 -1.27
N VAL A 80 -5.68 3.31 -2.34
CA VAL A 80 -4.97 2.15 -2.88
C VAL A 80 -3.96 2.63 -3.90
N PRO A 81 -2.65 2.36 -3.73
CA PRO A 81 -1.62 2.80 -4.65
C PRO A 81 -1.87 2.38 -6.10
N VAL A 82 -1.68 3.32 -7.02
CA VAL A 82 -1.79 3.11 -8.48
C VAL A 82 -0.98 1.90 -8.99
N THR A 83 0.12 1.57 -8.33
CA THR A 83 1.00 0.45 -8.68
C THR A 83 0.34 -0.92 -8.58
N TYR A 84 -0.79 -1.03 -7.88
CA TYR A 84 -1.55 -2.27 -7.76
C TYR A 84 -2.59 -2.48 -8.87
N PHE A 85 -2.74 -1.52 -9.78
CA PHE A 85 -3.71 -1.57 -10.86
C PHE A 85 -3.01 -1.77 -12.20
N ASP A 86 -3.59 -2.63 -13.03
CA ASP A 86 -3.21 -2.87 -14.40
C ASP A 86 -3.90 -1.86 -15.32
N PHE A 87 -3.12 -1.06 -16.03
CA PHE A 87 -3.62 -0.02 -16.90
C PHE A 87 -4.08 -0.55 -18.26
N SER A 88 -3.80 -1.82 -18.58
CA SER A 88 -4.36 -2.49 -19.76
C SER A 88 -5.79 -2.98 -19.53
N GLU A 89 -6.23 -3.05 -18.27
CA GLU A 89 -7.56 -3.54 -17.88
C GLU A 89 -8.50 -2.37 -17.53
N GLU A 90 -9.58 -2.23 -18.29
CA GLU A 90 -10.53 -1.12 -18.11
C GLU A 90 -11.18 -1.11 -16.72
N ALA A 91 -11.48 -2.31 -16.18
CA ALA A 91 -12.04 -2.45 -14.83
C ALA A 91 -11.09 -1.92 -13.74
N ASP A 92 -9.78 -2.12 -13.92
CA ASP A 92 -8.76 -1.63 -12.99
C ASP A 92 -8.61 -0.11 -13.10
N LEU A 93 -8.67 0.46 -14.31
CA LEU A 93 -8.70 1.92 -14.48
C LEU A 93 -9.94 2.54 -13.82
N LEU A 94 -11.12 1.94 -14.02
CA LEU A 94 -12.37 2.40 -13.41
C LEU A 94 -12.30 2.41 -11.89
N LEU A 95 -11.65 1.41 -11.30
CA LEU A 95 -11.52 1.27 -9.86
C LEU A 95 -10.41 2.17 -9.29
N CYS A 96 -9.26 2.25 -9.99
CA CYS A 96 -8.11 3.08 -9.61
C CYS A 96 -8.48 4.56 -9.54
N TRP A 97 -9.18 5.06 -10.56
CA TRP A 97 -9.48 6.49 -10.71
C TRP A 97 -10.84 6.90 -10.16
N ASN A 98 -11.60 5.95 -9.61
CA ASN A 98 -12.88 6.24 -8.96
C ASN A 98 -12.70 7.19 -7.78
N PHE A 99 -13.65 8.10 -7.55
CA PHE A 99 -13.62 9.02 -6.43
C PHE A 99 -13.42 8.34 -5.07
N ILE A 100 -13.92 7.12 -4.86
CA ILE A 100 -13.72 6.39 -3.59
C ILE A 100 -12.26 6.04 -3.32
N ASN A 101 -11.43 5.98 -4.36
CA ASN A 101 -10.00 5.73 -4.25
C ASN A 101 -9.19 7.02 -4.22
N ILE A 102 -9.81 8.20 -4.38
CA ILE A 102 -9.13 9.49 -4.39
C ILE A 102 -9.43 10.25 -3.09
N ARG A 103 -8.37 10.75 -2.47
CA ARG A 103 -8.44 11.48 -1.20
C ARG A 103 -7.64 12.77 -1.21
N VAL A 104 -7.92 13.61 -0.22
CA VAL A 104 -7.09 14.76 0.14
C VAL A 104 -5.89 14.29 0.95
N ASP A 105 -4.72 14.76 0.55
CA ASP A 105 -3.44 14.40 1.14
C ASP A 105 -2.71 15.65 1.64
N SER A 106 -2.64 15.82 2.97
CA SER A 106 -2.03 16.99 3.61
C SER A 106 -0.51 16.90 3.58
N LEU A 107 0.13 17.80 2.84
CA LEU A 107 1.58 17.81 2.64
C LEU A 107 2.36 18.04 3.95
N GLU A 108 1.79 18.79 4.88
CA GLU A 108 2.41 19.00 6.20
C GLU A 108 2.33 17.75 7.07
N LEU A 109 1.15 17.12 7.17
CA LEU A 109 0.98 15.89 7.95
C LEU A 109 1.84 14.75 7.41
N ASN A 110 2.01 14.68 6.08
CA ASN A 110 2.83 13.65 5.44
C ASN A 110 4.32 13.80 5.72
N LYS A 111 4.84 15.04 5.81
CA LYS A 111 6.23 15.28 6.22
C LYS A 111 6.48 14.75 7.64
N VAL A 112 5.47 14.81 8.51
CA VAL A 112 5.57 14.38 9.90
C VAL A 112 5.37 12.87 10.06
N ARG A 113 4.41 12.27 9.35
CA ARG A 113 3.95 10.88 9.57
C ARG A 113 4.47 9.86 8.57
N GLY A 114 5.07 10.29 7.46
CA GLY A 114 5.38 9.43 6.32
C GLY A 114 4.16 9.22 5.43
N ASN A 115 4.37 9.35 4.13
CA ASN A 115 3.36 9.63 3.09
C ASN A 115 2.43 8.45 2.70
N LYS A 116 2.29 7.41 3.53
CA LYS A 116 1.48 6.23 3.17
C LYS A 116 0.34 6.12 4.18
N MET A 117 -0.90 6.10 3.68
CA MET A 117 -1.96 5.38 4.39
C MET A 117 -1.37 4.05 4.79
N ASN A 118 -1.47 3.72 6.08
CA ASN A 118 -0.97 2.46 6.56
C ASN A 118 -1.63 1.39 5.69
N GLU A 119 -0.82 0.63 4.96
CA GLU A 119 -1.30 -0.35 3.98
C GLU A 119 -2.26 -1.35 4.64
N LEU A 120 -2.01 -1.62 5.93
CA LEU A 120 -2.86 -2.44 6.81
C LEU A 120 -4.25 -1.84 7.08
N ALA A 121 -4.43 -0.53 6.93
CA ALA A 121 -5.68 0.18 7.18
C ALA A 121 -6.57 0.32 5.93
N ILE A 122 -6.04 0.05 4.74
CA ILE A 122 -6.77 0.21 3.47
C ILE A 122 -7.97 -0.76 3.38
N LYS A 123 -7.73 -2.05 3.63
CA LYS A 123 -8.80 -3.06 3.57
C LYS A 123 -9.88 -2.85 4.63
N PRO A 124 -9.55 -2.60 5.91
CA PRO A 124 -10.54 -2.21 6.92
C PRO A 124 -11.36 -0.97 6.52
N TYR A 125 -10.73 0.04 5.91
CA TYR A 125 -11.43 1.25 5.45
C TYR A 125 -12.53 0.93 4.42
N PHE A 126 -12.20 0.19 3.35
CA PHE A 126 -13.20 -0.17 2.33
C PHE A 126 -14.25 -1.16 2.87
N GLN A 127 -13.87 -2.02 3.81
CA GLN A 127 -14.79 -2.96 4.44
C GLN A 127 -15.85 -2.23 5.27
N ASP A 128 -15.42 -1.28 6.10
CA ASP A 128 -16.32 -0.47 6.92
C ASP A 128 -17.26 0.38 6.04
N LEU A 129 -16.72 1.00 4.99
CA LEU A 129 -17.50 1.78 4.04
C LEU A 129 -18.55 0.92 3.33
N TYR A 130 -18.18 -0.27 2.86
CA TYR A 130 -19.13 -1.21 2.25
C TYR A 130 -20.20 -1.65 3.23
N ASN A 131 -19.82 -2.07 4.44
CA ASN A 131 -20.77 -2.55 5.45
C ASN A 131 -21.81 -1.48 5.83
N LYS A 132 -21.40 -0.20 5.86
CA LYS A 132 -22.27 0.92 6.22
C LYS A 132 -23.14 1.43 5.08
N THR A 133 -22.66 1.34 3.83
CA THR A 133 -23.31 1.99 2.68
C THR A 133 -23.89 1.03 1.66
N GLY A 134 -23.44 -0.22 1.65
CA GLY A 134 -23.74 -1.19 0.60
C GLY A 134 -23.17 -0.81 -0.78
N TYR A 135 -22.25 0.15 -0.86
CA TYR A 135 -21.80 0.68 -2.15
C TYR A 135 -20.90 -0.31 -2.90
N ASN A 136 -21.40 -0.83 -4.03
CA ASN A 136 -20.79 -1.92 -4.79
C ASN A 136 -19.33 -1.67 -5.23
N PHE A 137 -18.94 -0.42 -5.52
CA PHE A 137 -17.53 -0.15 -5.86
C PHE A 137 -16.57 -0.40 -4.69
N CYS A 138 -17.05 -0.28 -3.43
CA CYS A 138 -16.25 -0.68 -2.27
C CYS A 138 -16.05 -2.20 -2.24
N GLN A 139 -17.08 -2.97 -2.57
CA GLN A 139 -16.98 -4.42 -2.71
C GLN A 139 -15.95 -4.81 -3.79
N LYS A 140 -16.03 -4.20 -4.97
CA LYS A 140 -15.04 -4.40 -6.04
C LYS A 140 -13.62 -4.05 -5.61
N MET A 141 -13.45 -3.00 -4.80
CA MET A 141 -12.15 -2.65 -4.23
C MET A 141 -11.63 -3.74 -3.27
N LEU A 142 -12.50 -4.30 -2.43
CA LEU A 142 -12.14 -5.40 -1.53
C LEU A 142 -11.73 -6.66 -2.29
N GLU A 143 -12.42 -6.98 -3.38
CA GLU A 143 -12.06 -8.09 -4.27
C GLU A 143 -10.67 -7.86 -4.88
N LYS A 144 -10.39 -6.65 -5.38
CA LYS A 144 -9.06 -6.27 -5.89
C LYS A 144 -7.97 -6.44 -4.83
N LEU A 145 -8.21 -5.97 -3.60
CA LEU A 145 -7.28 -6.10 -2.48
C LEU A 145 -7.01 -7.57 -2.12
N ALA A 146 -8.03 -8.43 -2.15
CA ALA A 146 -7.86 -9.86 -1.90
C ALA A 146 -6.99 -10.55 -2.96
N ILE A 147 -7.11 -10.17 -4.23
CA ILE A 147 -6.25 -10.67 -5.31
C ILE A 147 -4.78 -10.26 -5.07
N ILE A 148 -4.55 -8.99 -4.72
CA ILE A 148 -3.20 -8.46 -4.43
C ILE A 148 -2.56 -9.19 -3.24
N GLU A 149 -3.32 -9.44 -2.18
CA GLU A 149 -2.84 -10.20 -1.02
C GLU A 149 -2.42 -11.62 -1.46
N ASN A 150 -3.25 -12.32 -2.24
CA ASN A 150 -2.94 -13.68 -2.68
C ASN A 150 -1.74 -13.76 -3.62
N SER A 151 -1.48 -12.75 -4.46
CA SER A 151 -0.34 -12.75 -5.39
C SER A 151 1.02 -12.50 -4.72
N ASN A 152 1.04 -11.87 -3.54
CA ASN A 152 2.28 -11.44 -2.88
C ASN A 152 2.87 -12.47 -1.92
N PHE A 153 2.18 -13.58 -1.66
CA PHE A 153 2.60 -14.59 -0.69
C PHE A 153 2.69 -15.98 -1.31
N GLU A 154 3.75 -16.23 -2.09
CA GLU A 154 4.20 -17.61 -2.32
C GLU A 154 5.15 -18.01 -1.18
N ILE A 155 4.68 -18.90 -0.30
CA ILE A 155 5.54 -19.50 0.72
C ILE A 155 6.54 -20.40 0.00
N ASN A 156 7.83 -20.13 0.17
CA ASN A 156 8.88 -20.98 -0.38
C ASN A 156 8.75 -22.39 0.24
N PRO A 157 8.51 -23.45 -0.57
CA PRO A 157 8.31 -24.81 -0.05
C PRO A 157 9.49 -25.34 0.75
N ALA A 158 10.71 -24.87 0.47
CA ALA A 158 11.89 -25.25 1.24
C ALA A 158 11.88 -24.65 2.66
N ILE A 159 11.37 -23.42 2.81
CA ILE A 159 11.20 -22.77 4.12
C ILE A 159 10.12 -23.50 4.91
N GLU A 160 8.98 -23.79 4.28
CA GLU A 160 7.90 -24.56 4.89
C GLU A 160 8.41 -25.92 5.39
N LYS A 161 9.10 -26.67 4.52
CA LYS A 161 9.68 -27.96 4.87
C LYS A 161 10.69 -27.86 6.01
N PHE A 162 11.56 -26.84 6.02
CA PHE A 162 12.51 -26.62 7.11
C PHE A 162 11.80 -26.42 8.45
N ILE A 163 10.77 -25.56 8.50
CA ILE A 163 10.01 -25.30 9.72
C ILE A 163 9.31 -26.58 10.20
N ILE A 164 8.63 -27.30 9.31
CA ILE A 164 7.92 -28.54 9.64
C ILE A 164 8.89 -29.58 10.22
N GLN A 165 10.05 -29.77 9.56
CA GLN A 165 11.04 -30.77 9.97
C GLN A 165 11.71 -30.45 11.30
N ASN A 166 11.83 -29.16 11.65
CA ASN A 166 12.55 -28.71 12.84
C ASN A 166 11.62 -28.14 13.93
N LYS A 167 10.29 -28.26 13.78
CA LYS A 167 9.30 -27.56 14.62
C LYS A 167 9.55 -27.71 16.12
N GLU A 168 9.65 -28.95 16.60
CA GLU A 168 9.84 -29.24 18.03
C GLU A 168 11.15 -28.62 18.55
N HIS A 169 12.24 -28.75 17.77
CA HIS A 169 13.52 -28.15 18.12
C HIS A 169 13.45 -26.62 18.17
N LEU A 170 12.82 -25.98 17.18
CA LEU A 170 12.64 -24.53 17.11
C LEU A 170 11.82 -24.00 18.29
N GLU A 171 10.73 -24.67 18.65
CA GLU A 171 9.87 -24.31 19.78
C GLU A 171 10.63 -24.42 21.11
N ILE A 172 11.47 -25.45 21.29
CA ILE A 172 12.30 -25.60 22.49
C ILE A 172 13.36 -24.49 22.55
N VAL A 173 14.07 -24.24 21.45
CA VAL A 173 15.11 -23.20 21.36
C VAL A 173 14.53 -21.82 21.70
N ALA A 174 13.28 -21.54 21.30
CA ALA A 174 12.58 -20.31 21.64
C ALA A 174 12.33 -20.11 23.15
N THR A 175 12.44 -21.17 23.97
CA THR A 175 12.29 -21.08 25.44
C THR A 175 13.60 -20.83 26.18
N LEU A 176 14.75 -20.82 25.50
CA LEU A 176 16.05 -20.60 26.12
C LEU A 176 16.18 -19.13 26.55
N ASN A 177 16.79 -18.90 27.72
CA ASN A 177 17.16 -17.56 28.16
C ASN A 177 18.48 -17.11 27.49
N SER A 178 18.87 -15.85 27.68
CA SER A 178 20.06 -15.27 27.04
C SER A 178 21.36 -16.05 27.28
N GLU A 179 21.55 -16.60 28.48
CA GLU A 179 22.76 -17.35 28.84
C GLU A 179 22.76 -18.75 28.22
N GLU A 180 21.65 -19.48 28.32
CA GLU A 180 21.48 -20.79 27.70
C GLU A 180 21.61 -20.70 26.18
N PHE A 181 21.05 -19.66 25.56
CA PHE A 181 21.14 -19.45 24.11
C PHE A 181 22.58 -19.12 23.67
N ALA A 182 23.34 -18.37 24.47
CA ALA A 182 24.76 -18.12 24.20
C ALA A 182 25.58 -19.42 24.26
N ARG A 183 25.30 -20.29 25.24
CA ARG A 183 25.93 -21.61 25.34
C ARG A 183 25.49 -22.55 24.22
N PHE A 184 24.22 -22.49 23.82
CA PHE A 184 23.71 -23.21 22.65
C PHE A 184 24.48 -22.82 21.37
N ASN A 185 24.70 -21.52 21.15
CA ASN A 185 25.51 -21.01 20.03
C ASN A 185 26.99 -21.45 20.09
N GLN A 186 27.51 -21.75 21.28
CA GLN A 186 28.86 -22.31 21.48
C GLN A 186 28.92 -23.83 21.29
N GLY A 187 27.81 -24.47 20.92
CA GLY A 187 27.73 -25.89 20.61
C GLY A 187 27.19 -26.78 21.74
N VAL A 188 26.74 -26.20 22.86
CA VAL A 188 26.09 -26.98 23.92
C VAL A 188 24.73 -27.47 23.42
N SER A 189 24.45 -28.77 23.53
CA SER A 189 23.17 -29.32 23.07
C SER A 189 21.98 -28.78 23.89
N VAL A 190 20.85 -28.54 23.22
CA VAL A 190 19.60 -28.10 23.87
C VAL A 190 19.16 -29.06 24.96
N LYS A 191 19.35 -30.37 24.76
CA LYS A 191 19.03 -31.40 25.76
C LYS A 191 19.81 -31.19 27.07
N ASN A 192 21.09 -30.83 26.99
CA ASN A 192 21.91 -30.59 28.17
C ASN A 192 21.46 -29.32 28.90
N LEU A 193 21.14 -28.25 28.16
CA LEU A 193 20.63 -27.01 28.74
C LEU A 193 19.30 -27.23 29.47
N LEU A 194 18.39 -28.01 28.88
CA LEU A 194 17.12 -28.36 29.53
C LEU A 194 17.32 -29.21 30.79
N LEU A 195 18.25 -30.17 30.75
CA LEU A 195 18.56 -31.02 31.90
C LEU A 195 19.12 -30.18 33.07
N GLU A 196 20.05 -29.29 32.79
CA GLU A 196 20.61 -28.36 33.80
C GLU A 196 19.51 -27.48 34.40
N ARG A 197 18.61 -26.95 33.56
CA ARG A 197 17.45 -26.18 34.00
C ARG A 197 16.52 -26.97 34.92
N GLU A 198 16.26 -28.25 34.63
CA GLU A 198 15.46 -29.12 35.50
C GLU A 198 16.16 -29.43 36.83
N ILE A 199 17.47 -29.64 36.83
CA ILE A 199 18.27 -29.86 38.04
C ILE A 199 18.22 -28.61 38.92
N LEU A 200 18.49 -27.44 38.36
CA LEU A 200 18.44 -26.17 39.09
C LEU A 200 17.04 -25.92 39.69
N LYS A 201 15.96 -26.28 38.97
CA LYS A 201 14.59 -26.23 39.52
C LYS A 201 14.36 -27.20 40.69
N LYS A 202 14.96 -28.40 40.67
CA LYS A 202 14.80 -29.42 41.72
C LYS A 202 15.64 -29.15 42.97
N PHE A 203 16.79 -28.49 42.82
CA PHE A 203 17.74 -28.25 43.91
C PHE A 203 17.84 -26.77 44.33
N GLY A 204 17.09 -25.87 43.66
CA GLY A 204 17.10 -24.43 43.90
C GLY A 204 15.91 -23.89 44.70
N ASN A 205 15.22 -24.75 45.47
CA ASN A 205 14.37 -24.33 46.59
C ASN A 205 15.13 -24.46 47.90
#